data_AF-A0A956K4A3-F1
#
_entry.id   AF-A0A956K4A3-F1
#
_cell.length_a   1.000
_cell.length_b   1.000
_cell.length_c   1.000
_cell.angle_alpha   90.00
_cell.angle_beta   90.00
_cell.angle_gamma   90.00
#
_symmetry.space_group_name_H-M   'P 1'
#
loop_
_entity.id
_entity.type
_entity.pdbx_description
1 polymer ?
#
loop_
_entity_poly.entity_id
_entity_poly.type
_entity_poly.pdbx_seq_one_letter_code
_entity_poly.pdbx_strand_id
1 'polypeptide(L)'
;MSGERPTVILRDCREYDVQRIRSIVRDGLERLNLQPAGNTLIKPNVVASGARFPHAYTRPEFTEGVALALRDCDQGRMKALQIGERCGITIPTRFAFSQAGYPAMAERVGAELLHFEEQPQVEIPL
;
A
#
# COMPACT_ATOMS: atom_id res chain seq x y z
N MET A 1 -2.57 1.56 32.66
CA MET A 1 -3.00 0.99 31.36
C MET A 1 -2.25 -0.32 31.19
N SER A 2 -2.93 -1.46 31.33
CA SER A 2 -2.30 -2.76 31.04
C SER A 2 -2.06 -2.80 29.53
N GLY A 3 -0.82 -2.58 29.10
CA GLY A 3 -0.47 -2.62 27.68
C GLY A 3 -0.81 -4.00 27.14
N GLU A 4 -1.68 -4.06 26.14
CA GLU A 4 -1.98 -5.31 25.43
C GLU A 4 -0.68 -5.92 24.91
N ARG A 5 -0.53 -7.24 25.04
CA ARG A 5 0.64 -7.93 24.51
C ARG A 5 0.64 -7.76 22.98
N PRO A 6 1.75 -7.33 22.37
CA PRO A 6 1.85 -7.26 20.92
C PRO A 6 1.49 -8.60 20.29
N THR A 7 0.61 -8.57 19.29
CA THR A 7 0.19 -9.75 18.55
C THR A 7 0.91 -9.81 17.21
N VAL A 8 1.58 -10.92 16.93
CA VAL A 8 2.26 -11.18 15.66
C VAL A 8 1.51 -12.29 14.92
N ILE A 9 1.13 -12.02 13.66
CA ILE A 9 0.42 -12.96 12.80
C ILE A 9 1.38 -13.41 11.70
N LEU A 10 1.70 -14.70 11.68
CA LEU A 10 2.50 -15.33 10.62
C LEU A 10 1.60 -16.17 9.73
N ARG A 11 1.79 -16.09 8.41
CA ARG A 11 1.07 -16.85 7.40
C ARG A 11 2.00 -17.25 6.27
N ASP A 12 1.75 -18.42 5.67
CA ASP A 12 2.48 -18.89 4.50
C ASP A 12 1.90 -18.24 3.22
N CYS A 13 2.79 -17.63 2.43
CA CYS A 13 2.53 -17.03 1.12
C CYS A 13 3.82 -17.13 0.29
N ARG A 14 3.97 -18.24 -0.44
CA ARG A 14 5.20 -18.56 -1.17
C ARG A 14 5.41 -17.75 -2.44
N GLU A 15 4.31 -17.24 -2.99
CA GLU A 15 4.28 -16.48 -4.22
C GLU A 15 3.52 -15.17 -4.00
N TYR A 16 3.73 -14.22 -4.91
CA TYR A 16 3.01 -12.96 -4.95
C TYR A 16 1.59 -13.13 -5.54
N ASP A 17 0.82 -14.07 -4.98
CA ASP A 17 -0.57 -14.30 -5.36
C ASP A 17 -1.48 -13.26 -4.69
N VAL A 18 -2.14 -12.44 -5.49
CA VAL A 18 -2.98 -11.33 -5.03
C VAL A 18 -4.12 -11.82 -4.12
N GLN A 19 -4.79 -12.92 -4.46
CA GLN A 19 -5.94 -13.41 -3.70
C GLN A 19 -5.52 -14.01 -2.36
N ARG A 20 -4.37 -14.69 -2.33
CA ARG A 20 -3.77 -15.21 -1.10
C ARG A 20 -3.35 -14.08 -0.18
N ILE A 21 -2.69 -13.04 -0.70
CA ILE A 21 -2.29 -11.87 0.08
C ILE A 21 -3.53 -11.15 0.61
N ARG A 22 -4.56 -10.93 -0.22
CA ARG A 22 -5.85 -10.38 0.20
C ARG A 22 -6.45 -11.16 1.36
N SER A 23 -6.53 -12.49 1.26
CA SER A 23 -7.11 -13.32 2.31
C SER A 23 -6.33 -13.22 3.63
N ILE A 24 -4.99 -13.19 3.55
CA ILE A 24 -4.11 -13.08 4.71
C ILE A 24 -4.28 -11.72 5.39
N VAL A 25 -4.26 -10.64 4.61
CA VAL A 25 -4.38 -9.27 5.13
C VAL A 25 -5.76 -9.07 5.75
N ARG A 26 -6.83 -9.57 5.12
CA ARG A 26 -8.19 -9.49 5.65
C ARG A 26 -8.33 -10.20 7.00
N ASP A 27 -7.86 -11.46 7.12
CA ASP A 27 -7.83 -12.19 8.39
C ASP A 27 -7.01 -11.45 9.46
N GLY A 28 -5.92 -10.78 9.05
CA GLY A 28 -5.13 -9.93 9.93
C GLY A 28 -5.91 -8.71 10.45
N LEU A 29 -6.57 -7.97 9.55
CA LEU A 29 -7.40 -6.81 9.91
C LEU A 29 -8.53 -7.22 10.87
N GLU A 30 -9.21 -8.34 10.60
CA GLU A 30 -10.27 -8.88 11.45
C GLU A 30 -9.75 -9.25 12.85
N ARG A 31 -8.66 -10.00 12.94
CA ARG A 31 -8.08 -10.45 14.23
C ARG A 31 -7.54 -9.30 15.07
N LEU A 32 -7.04 -8.25 14.43
CA LEU A 32 -6.54 -7.05 15.09
C LEU A 32 -7.64 -6.00 15.30
N ASN A 33 -8.89 -6.29 14.92
CA ASN A 33 -10.03 -5.39 14.97
C ASN A 33 -9.74 -4.01 14.32
N LEU A 34 -9.07 -4.04 13.16
CA LEU A 34 -8.73 -2.86 12.38
C LEU A 34 -9.76 -2.67 11.27
N GLN A 35 -10.28 -1.45 11.16
CA GLN A 35 -11.28 -1.11 10.16
C GLN A 35 -10.91 0.23 9.50
N PRO A 36 -10.59 0.24 8.20
CA PRO A 36 -10.16 1.45 7.51
C PRO A 36 -11.32 2.44 7.34
N ALA A 37 -11.02 3.73 7.33
CA ALA A 37 -12.00 4.79 7.23
C ALA A 37 -11.39 6.09 6.71
N GLY A 38 -12.23 6.97 6.17
CA GLY A 38 -11.81 8.28 5.68
C GLY A 38 -10.91 8.18 4.45
N ASN A 39 -9.96 9.11 4.33
CA ASN A 39 -8.95 9.07 3.27
C ASN A 39 -7.86 8.08 3.68
N THR A 40 -7.84 6.92 3.04
CA THR A 40 -6.93 5.83 3.39
C THR A 40 -5.78 5.78 2.39
N LEU A 41 -4.56 5.77 2.91
CA LEU A 41 -3.32 5.75 2.14
C LEU A 41 -2.57 4.43 2.39
N ILE A 42 -2.22 3.72 1.33
CA ILE A 42 -1.24 2.64 1.37
C ILE A 42 0.12 3.24 1.02
N LYS A 43 1.12 3.03 1.89
CA LYS A 43 2.50 3.45 1.66
C LYS A 43 3.40 2.25 1.36
N PRO A 44 3.49 1.78 0.11
CA PRO A 44 4.41 0.72 -0.27
C PRO A 44 5.85 1.23 -0.18
N ASN A 45 6.83 0.36 0.09
CA ASN A 45 8.24 0.77 0.04
C ASN A 45 8.77 0.61 -1.38
N VAL A 46 8.80 1.69 -2.16
CA VAL A 46 9.33 1.71 -3.53
C VAL A 46 10.57 2.59 -3.55
N VAL A 47 11.75 1.98 -3.40
CA VAL A 47 13.01 2.75 -3.35
C VAL A 47 13.47 3.11 -4.75
N ALA A 48 13.51 2.12 -5.65
CA ALA A 48 13.86 2.26 -7.06
C ALA A 48 13.28 1.09 -7.88
N SER A 49 13.22 1.22 -9.20
CA SER A 49 12.74 0.15 -10.08
C SER A 49 13.31 0.27 -11.50
N GLY A 50 12.99 -0.70 -12.37
CA GLY A 50 13.51 -0.82 -13.73
C GLY A 50 14.65 -1.85 -13.84
N ALA A 51 15.25 -1.95 -15.02
CA ALA A 51 16.19 -3.04 -15.34
C ALA A 51 17.41 -3.13 -14.39
N ARG A 52 17.87 -2.00 -13.85
CA ARG A 52 18.99 -1.97 -12.88
C ARG A 52 18.56 -2.27 -11.44
N PHE A 53 17.27 -2.18 -11.15
CA PHE A 53 16.70 -2.32 -9.81
C PHE A 53 15.47 -3.26 -9.84
N PRO A 54 15.66 -4.54 -10.23
CA PRO A 54 14.54 -5.45 -10.46
C PRO A 54 13.74 -5.80 -9.20
N HIS A 55 14.32 -5.57 -8.00
CA HIS A 55 13.77 -6.00 -6.72
C HIS A 55 13.83 -4.91 -5.63
N ALA A 56 14.12 -3.65 -5.97
CA ALA A 56 14.24 -2.56 -4.99
C ALA A 56 12.89 -1.85 -4.70
N TYR A 57 11.79 -2.62 -4.75
CA TYR A 57 10.44 -2.12 -4.55
C TYR A 57 9.50 -3.21 -4.03
N THR A 58 8.48 -2.82 -3.26
CA THR A 58 7.35 -3.69 -2.94
C THR A 58 6.64 -4.07 -4.24
N ARG A 59 6.56 -5.38 -4.50
CA ARG A 59 5.86 -5.95 -5.67
C ARG A 59 4.41 -5.46 -5.74
N PRO A 60 3.93 -4.98 -6.91
CA PRO A 60 2.59 -4.40 -7.03
C PRO A 60 1.49 -5.38 -6.63
N GLU A 61 1.67 -6.68 -6.83
CA GLU A 61 0.73 -7.73 -6.45
C GLU A 61 0.47 -7.77 -4.94
N PHE A 62 1.48 -7.45 -4.12
CA PHE A 62 1.32 -7.36 -2.68
C PHE A 62 0.45 -6.16 -2.30
N THR A 63 0.76 -4.99 -2.87
CA THR A 63 -0.02 -3.77 -2.67
C THR A 63 -1.46 -3.94 -3.15
N GLU A 64 -1.67 -4.66 -4.24
CA GLU A 64 -2.99 -5.02 -4.78
C GLU A 64 -3.78 -5.87 -3.78
N GLY A 65 -3.17 -6.92 -3.22
CA GLY A 65 -3.82 -7.75 -2.20
C GLY A 65 -4.20 -6.95 -0.94
N VAL A 66 -3.34 -6.04 -0.50
CA VAL A 66 -3.64 -5.13 0.62
C VAL A 66 -4.80 -4.19 0.28
N ALA A 67 -4.78 -3.56 -0.89
CA ALA A 67 -5.84 -2.65 -1.34
C ALA A 67 -7.21 -3.32 -1.37
N LEU A 68 -7.29 -4.55 -1.90
CA LEU A 68 -8.52 -5.33 -1.94
C LEU A 68 -8.99 -5.73 -0.54
N ALA A 69 -8.08 -6.10 0.36
CA ALA A 69 -8.43 -6.44 1.74
C ALA A 69 -8.96 -5.24 2.53
N LEU A 70 -8.40 -4.05 2.32
CA LEU A 70 -8.92 -2.82 2.93
C LEU A 70 -10.35 -2.53 2.45
N ARG A 71 -10.63 -2.70 1.15
CA ARG A 71 -11.99 -2.57 0.60
C ARG A 71 -12.96 -3.60 1.20
N ASP A 72 -12.53 -4.84 1.41
CA ASP A 72 -13.37 -5.87 2.05
C ASP A 72 -13.80 -5.49 3.48
N CYS A 73 -12.96 -4.72 4.18
CA CYS A 73 -13.14 -4.38 5.60
C CYS A 73 -13.65 -2.96 5.86
N ASP A 74 -13.85 -2.13 4.83
CA ASP A 74 -14.11 -0.69 5.01
C ASP A 74 -15.50 -0.36 5.58
N GLN A 75 -16.46 -1.28 5.48
CA GLN A 75 -17.86 -1.09 5.86
C GLN A 75 -18.48 0.19 5.27
N GLY A 76 -18.04 0.61 4.07
CA GLY A 76 -18.45 1.85 3.42
C GLY A 76 -17.94 3.14 4.10
N ARG A 77 -16.99 3.06 5.03
CA ARG A 77 -16.44 4.21 5.76
C ARG A 77 -15.22 4.83 5.10
N MET A 78 -14.58 4.13 4.16
CA MET A 78 -13.53 4.71 3.33
C MET A 78 -14.12 5.67 2.30
N LYS A 79 -13.53 6.88 2.22
CA LYS A 79 -13.91 7.91 1.23
C LYS A 79 -13.03 7.87 0.00
N ALA A 80 -11.76 7.53 0.19
CA ALA A 80 -10.77 7.44 -0.86
C ALA A 80 -9.74 6.36 -0.53
N LEU A 81 -9.18 5.74 -1.57
CA LEU A 81 -8.03 4.85 -1.47
C LEU A 81 -6.91 5.42 -2.33
N GLN A 82 -5.79 5.72 -1.69
CA GLN A 82 -4.61 6.29 -2.32
C GLN A 82 -3.42 5.37 -2.08
N ILE A 83 -2.47 5.35 -3.01
CA ILE A 83 -1.20 4.64 -2.90
C ILE A 83 -0.11 5.67 -3.16
N GLY A 84 0.76 5.90 -2.17
CA GLY A 84 1.74 6.97 -2.29
C GLY A 84 3.05 6.68 -1.60
N GLU A 85 4.11 7.27 -2.14
CA GLU A 85 5.47 7.15 -1.60
C GLU A 85 6.28 8.39 -2.00
N ARG A 86 7.42 8.57 -1.33
CA ARG A 86 8.58 9.31 -1.82
C ARG A 86 9.72 8.32 -2.06
N CYS A 87 10.09 8.13 -3.32
CA CYS A 87 11.13 7.19 -3.70
C CYS A 87 12.55 7.66 -3.31
N GLY A 88 13.56 6.86 -3.68
CA GLY A 88 14.97 7.16 -3.40
C GLY A 88 15.37 8.58 -3.83
N ILE A 89 16.31 9.16 -3.10
CA ILE A 89 16.78 10.54 -3.35
C ILE A 89 17.21 10.66 -4.82
N THR A 90 16.77 11.72 -5.49
CA THR A 90 16.95 12.00 -6.94
C THR A 90 16.17 11.13 -7.93
N ILE A 91 15.35 10.18 -7.46
CA ILE A 91 14.49 9.37 -8.32
C ILE A 91 13.06 9.93 -8.25
N PRO A 92 12.49 10.43 -9.37
CA PRO A 92 11.08 10.81 -9.40
C PRO A 92 10.18 9.60 -9.09
N THR A 93 9.27 9.73 -8.14
CA THR A 93 8.35 8.66 -7.75
C THR A 93 7.50 8.21 -8.93
N ARG A 94 7.08 9.12 -9.81
CA ARG A 94 6.37 8.77 -11.06
C ARG A 94 7.15 7.77 -11.92
N PHE A 95 8.47 7.90 -11.97
CA PHE A 95 9.34 7.01 -12.75
C PHE A 95 9.43 5.65 -12.07
N ALA A 96 9.68 5.62 -10.76
CA ALA A 96 9.77 4.37 -10.01
C ALA A 96 8.44 3.60 -10.02
N PHE A 97 7.30 4.28 -9.87
CA PHE A 97 5.99 3.65 -9.95
C PHE A 97 5.72 3.08 -11.34
N SER A 98 6.01 3.84 -12.40
CA SER A 98 5.85 3.40 -13.78
C SER A 98 6.66 2.12 -14.07
N GLN A 99 7.95 2.13 -13.70
CA GLN A 99 8.85 0.98 -13.93
C GLN A 99 8.55 -0.23 -13.03
N ALA A 100 7.83 -0.04 -11.93
CA ALA A 100 7.40 -1.12 -11.03
C ALA A 100 6.00 -1.68 -11.36
N GLY A 101 5.30 -1.14 -12.38
CA GLY A 101 3.96 -1.60 -12.78
C GLY A 101 2.82 -1.09 -11.90
N TYR A 102 3.04 -0.05 -11.09
CA TYR A 102 2.03 0.51 -10.20
C TYR A 102 0.83 1.15 -10.90
N PRO A 103 0.98 1.88 -12.04
CA PRO A 103 -0.18 2.49 -12.72
C PRO A 103 -1.27 1.48 -13.09
N ALA A 104 -0.88 0.37 -13.73
CA ALA A 104 -1.83 -0.67 -14.12
C ALA A 104 -2.47 -1.36 -12.91
N MET A 105 -1.73 -1.52 -11.81
CA MET A 105 -2.26 -2.09 -10.57
C MET A 105 -3.24 -1.13 -9.88
N ALA A 106 -2.89 0.14 -9.77
CA ALA A 106 -3.73 1.17 -9.17
C ALA A 106 -5.06 1.32 -9.92
N GLU A 107 -5.03 1.24 -11.26
CA GLU A 107 -6.24 1.21 -12.09
C GLU A 107 -7.15 0.01 -11.74
N ARG A 108 -6.60 -1.21 -11.64
CA ARG A 108 -7.37 -2.41 -11.28
C ARG A 108 -8.08 -2.29 -9.93
N VAL A 109 -7.44 -1.66 -8.95
CA VAL A 109 -8.01 -1.51 -7.60
C VAL A 109 -8.71 -0.18 -7.38
N GLY A 110 -8.82 0.67 -8.41
CA GLY A 110 -9.42 2.01 -8.35
C GLY A 110 -8.78 2.89 -7.28
N ALA A 111 -7.46 2.89 -7.17
CA ALA A 111 -6.69 3.73 -6.25
C ALA A 111 -5.98 4.87 -6.98
N GLU A 112 -5.87 6.02 -6.33
CA GLU A 112 -5.09 7.15 -6.84
C GLU A 112 -3.61 7.00 -6.47
N LEU A 113 -2.71 7.26 -7.42
CA LEU A 113 -1.27 7.29 -7.17
C LEU A 113 -0.83 8.70 -6.72
N LEU A 114 -0.18 8.77 -5.56
CA LEU A 114 0.40 10.01 -5.03
C LEU A 114 1.93 9.94 -5.06
N HIS A 115 2.55 10.91 -5.71
CA HIS A 115 4.00 11.07 -5.77
C HIS A 115 4.39 12.20 -4.81
N PHE A 116 4.72 11.88 -3.56
CA PHE A 116 4.72 12.87 -2.47
C PHE A 116 5.64 14.07 -2.73
N GLU A 117 6.84 13.85 -3.27
CA GLU A 117 7.79 14.91 -3.57
C GLU A 117 7.45 15.73 -4.82
N GLU A 118 6.45 15.30 -5.59
CA GLU A 118 5.98 15.96 -6.80
C GLU A 118 4.66 16.72 -6.57
N GLN A 119 4.07 16.61 -5.37
CA GLN A 119 2.88 17.37 -5.00
C GLN A 119 3.24 18.80 -4.55
N PRO A 120 2.33 19.78 -4.70
CA PRO A 120 2.49 21.07 -4.06
C PRO A 120 2.70 20.91 -2.56
N GLN A 121 3.78 21.52 -2.03
CA GLN A 121 4.01 21.56 -0.60
C GLN A 121 3.07 22.57 0.04
N VAL A 122 2.34 22.13 1.05
CA VAL A 122 1.44 22.97 1.84
C VAL A 122 1.98 23.06 3.27
N GLU A 123 2.06 24.27 3.80
CA GLU A 123 2.43 24.49 5.19
C GLU A 123 1.24 24.12 6.09
N ILE A 124 1.47 23.21 7.04
CA ILE A 124 0.48 22.82 8.03
C ILE A 124 0.85 23.54 9.33
N PRO A 125 -0.03 24.40 9.88
CA PRO A 125 0.21 24.98 11.19
C PRO A 125 0.32 23.87 12.24
N LEU A 126 1.39 23.94 13.06
CA LEU A 126 1.66 23.00 14.14
C LEU A 126 0.73 23.20 15.35
#